data_AF-A0ABD0SKK0-F1
#
_entry.id   AF-A0ABD0SKK0-F1
#
_cell.length_a   1.000
_cell.length_b   1.000
_cell.length_c   1.000
_cell.angle_alpha   90.00
_cell.angle_beta   90.00
_cell.angle_gamma   90.00
#
_symmetry.space_group_name_H-M   'P 1'
#
loop_
_entity.id
_entity.type
_entity.pdbx_description
1 polymer ?
#
loop_
_entity_poly.entity_id
_entity_poly.type
_entity_poly.pdbx_seq_one_letter_code
_entity_poly.pdbx_strand_id
1 'polypeptide(L)'
;MNNNSSGYLSELHCPKDALTNNYGWFMQFLLAVLAFTCLIGKRFCEPRYARRPWLIWFYDTSKQGLGALIIHAANVWLSPHFTGNTCTWYIVNFMMDSTLGLLIIWAGIRLAQYCARTYDIPLINFGEYGKPPQCAAWICQCILYAALATFAKSVLALVLRLPFVVAVLSTLRLSPVTDARLELAVVLLIIPFFVNILIFWVTDNFLMYHPRGVSSKIKTKVRYQSIKKEKSGSDEEEHSADERLLGANV
;
A
#
# COMPACT_ATOMS: atom_id res chain seq x y z
N MET A 1 -11.87 -7.98 48.89
CA MET A 1 -12.39 -8.37 47.55
C MET A 1 -11.56 -7.79 46.39
N ASN A 2 -10.25 -7.51 46.55
CA ASN A 2 -9.42 -6.83 45.53
C ASN A 2 -8.18 -7.61 45.04
N ASN A 3 -8.13 -8.93 45.21
CA ASN A 3 -6.95 -9.72 44.77
C ASN A 3 -7.12 -10.49 43.45
N ASN A 4 -8.33 -10.53 42.86
CA ASN A 4 -8.56 -11.24 41.60
C ASN A 4 -8.36 -10.39 40.34
N SER A 5 -8.43 -9.05 40.42
CA SER A 5 -8.17 -8.18 39.25
C SER A 5 -6.69 -8.11 38.86
N SER A 6 -5.78 -8.13 39.85
CA SER A 6 -4.33 -8.06 39.58
C SER A 6 -3.79 -9.33 38.94
N GLY A 7 -4.43 -10.49 39.18
CA GLY A 7 -4.08 -11.75 38.52
C GLY A 7 -4.47 -11.78 37.04
N TYR A 8 -5.68 -11.30 36.70
CA TYR A 8 -6.15 -11.21 35.31
C TYR A 8 -5.38 -10.19 34.47
N LEU A 9 -4.96 -9.08 35.07
CA LEU A 9 -4.15 -8.06 34.39
C LEU A 9 -2.71 -8.55 34.10
N SER A 10 -2.24 -9.53 34.87
CA SER A 10 -0.91 -10.15 34.70
C SER A 10 -0.90 -11.29 33.68
N GLU A 11 -2.08 -11.81 33.28
CA GLU A 11 -2.22 -12.88 32.28
C GLU A 11 -2.45 -12.34 30.84
N LEU A 12 -2.69 -11.03 30.70
CA LEU A 12 -2.83 -10.36 29.41
C LEU A 12 -1.47 -9.78 28.99
N HIS A 13 -0.72 -10.48 28.15
CA HIS A 13 0.59 -10.03 27.64
C HIS A 13 0.57 -8.65 26.94
N CYS A 14 -0.61 -8.09 26.61
CA CYS A 14 -0.77 -6.76 26.01
C CYS A 14 -2.04 -6.07 26.55
N PRO A 15 -1.93 -5.04 27.42
CA PRO A 15 -3.07 -4.32 27.95
C PRO A 15 -3.75 -3.43 26.89
N LYS A 16 -4.99 -3.00 27.16
CA LYS A 16 -5.83 -2.27 26.20
C LYS A 16 -5.24 -0.95 25.72
N ASP A 17 -4.45 -0.30 26.58
CA ASP A 17 -3.76 0.97 26.32
C ASP A 17 -2.34 0.78 25.74
N ALA A 18 -1.88 -0.47 25.54
CA ALA A 18 -0.54 -0.76 25.04
C ALA A 18 -0.28 -0.14 23.65
N LEU A 19 -1.31 -0.06 22.82
CA LEU A 19 -1.27 0.56 21.48
C LEU A 19 -1.01 2.07 21.54
N THR A 20 -1.53 2.75 22.57
CA THR A 20 -1.56 4.22 22.67
C THR A 20 -0.65 4.74 23.78
N ASN A 21 0.17 3.88 24.39
CA ASN A 21 1.20 4.32 25.32
C ASN A 21 2.39 4.95 24.56
N ASN A 22 3.32 5.55 25.30
CA ASN A 22 4.47 6.26 24.69
C ASN A 22 5.30 5.35 23.75
N TYR A 23 5.46 4.08 24.10
CA TYR A 23 6.21 3.12 23.30
C TYR A 23 5.43 2.70 22.03
N GLY A 24 4.12 2.47 22.14
CA GLY A 24 3.25 2.17 21.01
C GLY A 24 3.18 3.34 20.02
N TRP A 25 3.10 4.58 20.49
CA TRP A 25 3.19 5.78 19.64
C TRP A 25 4.54 5.88 18.94
N PHE A 26 5.63 5.63 19.65
CA PHE A 26 6.96 5.61 19.08
C PHE A 26 7.07 4.59 17.94
N MET A 27 6.58 3.36 18.14
CA MET A 27 6.61 2.31 17.11
C MET A 27 5.74 2.65 15.90
N GLN A 28 4.54 3.21 16.12
CA GLN A 28 3.65 3.63 15.02
C GLN A 28 4.25 4.78 14.20
N PHE A 29 4.85 5.77 14.86
CA PHE A 29 5.53 6.86 14.18
C PHE A 29 6.75 6.36 13.39
N LEU A 30 7.55 5.48 14.00
CA LEU A 30 8.68 4.86 13.32
C LEU A 30 8.25 4.10 12.07
N LEU A 31 7.18 3.30 12.17
CA LEU A 31 6.61 2.61 11.02
C LEU A 31 6.16 3.59 9.94
N ALA A 32 5.48 4.69 10.30
CA ALA A 32 5.01 5.70 9.35
C ALA A 32 6.17 6.35 8.59
N VAL A 33 7.26 6.70 9.29
CA VAL A 33 8.49 7.23 8.66
C VAL A 33 9.09 6.20 7.71
N LEU A 34 9.30 4.97 8.16
CA LEU A 34 9.88 3.90 7.33
C LEU A 34 9.03 3.61 6.08
N ALA A 35 7.71 3.53 6.25
CA ALA A 35 6.74 3.35 5.17
C ALA A 35 6.84 4.47 4.13
N PHE A 36 6.87 5.73 4.59
CA PHE A 36 6.98 6.89 3.70
C PHE A 36 8.34 6.93 2.97
N THR A 37 9.43 6.60 3.67
CA THR A 37 10.75 6.47 3.06
C THR A 37 10.77 5.36 1.99
N CYS A 38 10.11 4.22 2.24
CA CYS A 38 9.98 3.15 1.25
C CYS A 38 9.19 3.58 0.01
N LEU A 39 8.13 4.38 0.16
CA LEU A 39 7.37 4.93 -0.97
C LEU A 39 8.22 5.86 -1.84
N ILE A 40 9.01 6.72 -1.21
CA ILE A 40 9.96 7.60 -1.90
C ILE A 40 11.04 6.77 -2.60
N GLY A 41 11.61 5.78 -1.90
CA GLY A 41 12.62 4.86 -2.44
C GLY A 41 12.11 4.10 -3.66
N LYS A 42 10.90 3.51 -3.58
CA LYS A 42 10.23 2.83 -4.69
C LYS A 42 10.17 3.72 -5.93
N ARG A 43 9.74 4.98 -5.77
CA ARG A 43 9.66 5.93 -6.89
C ARG A 43 11.02 6.17 -7.55
N PHE A 44 12.10 6.24 -6.77
CA PHE A 44 13.45 6.39 -7.33
C PHE A 44 13.93 5.14 -8.07
N CYS A 45 13.51 3.96 -7.63
CA CYS A 45 13.75 2.69 -8.32
C CYS A 45 12.92 2.51 -9.60
N GLU A 46 11.80 3.23 -9.76
CA GLU A 46 11.02 3.18 -10.99
C GLU A 46 11.80 3.74 -12.19
N PRO A 47 11.80 3.05 -13.35
CA PRO A 47 12.47 3.49 -14.56
C PRO A 47 12.02 4.90 -14.97
N ARG A 48 12.95 5.74 -15.40
CA ARG A 48 12.66 7.14 -15.76
C ARG A 48 11.53 7.29 -16.79
N TYR A 49 11.34 6.32 -17.68
CA TYR A 49 10.29 6.35 -18.70
C TYR A 49 8.88 6.05 -18.19
N ALA A 50 8.76 5.37 -17.05
CA ALA A 50 7.48 5.01 -16.42
C ALA A 50 7.15 5.90 -15.21
N ARG A 51 8.11 6.72 -14.76
CA ARG A 51 8.02 7.56 -13.58
C ARG A 51 6.97 8.67 -13.76
N ARG A 52 5.98 8.70 -12.86
CA ARG A 52 4.93 9.74 -12.88
C ARG A 52 5.50 11.10 -12.46
N PRO A 53 4.98 12.22 -13.01
CA PRO A 53 5.25 13.56 -12.51
C PRO A 53 4.98 13.67 -11.01
N TRP A 54 5.75 14.51 -10.30
CA TRP A 54 5.64 14.66 -8.84
C TRP A 54 4.24 15.02 -8.37
N LEU A 55 3.50 15.85 -9.12
CA LEU A 55 2.13 16.22 -8.79
C LEU A 55 1.16 15.03 -8.83
N ILE A 56 1.25 14.19 -9.88
CA ILE A 56 0.40 13.00 -10.03
C ILE A 56 0.77 11.97 -8.98
N TRP A 57 2.07 11.77 -8.73
CA TRP A 57 2.54 10.91 -7.66
C TRP A 57 2.01 11.37 -6.29
N PHE A 58 2.01 12.68 -6.02
CA PHE A 58 1.44 13.23 -4.79
C PHE A 58 -0.06 12.97 -4.70
N TYR A 59 -0.82 13.16 -5.79
CA TYR A 59 -2.25 12.84 -5.82
C TYR A 59 -2.55 11.37 -5.55
N ASP A 60 -1.80 10.45 -6.14
CA ASP A 60 -1.98 9.00 -5.92
C ASP A 60 -1.54 8.58 -4.51
N THR A 61 -0.42 9.11 -4.04
CA THR A 61 0.16 8.76 -2.73
C THR A 61 -0.66 9.34 -1.58
N SER A 62 -1.17 10.57 -1.71
CA SER A 62 -2.04 11.20 -0.71
C SER A 62 -3.36 10.45 -0.53
N LYS A 63 -3.95 9.93 -1.62
CA LYS A 63 -5.12 9.03 -1.55
C LYS A 63 -4.85 7.78 -0.71
N GLN A 64 -3.73 7.12 -1.00
CA GLN A 64 -3.29 5.93 -0.27
C GLN A 64 -3.00 6.24 1.20
N GLY A 65 -2.31 7.34 1.47
CA GLY A 65 -2.02 7.80 2.83
C GLY A 65 -3.27 8.11 3.64
N LEU A 66 -4.25 8.80 3.03
CA LEU A 66 -5.53 9.10 3.68
C LEU A 66 -6.31 7.82 4.01
N GLY A 67 -6.39 6.87 3.07
CA GLY A 67 -7.05 5.59 3.33
C GLY A 67 -6.34 4.78 4.41
N ALA A 68 -5.01 4.69 4.35
CA ALA A 68 -4.21 4.01 5.36
C ALA A 68 -4.41 4.63 6.76
N LEU A 69 -4.47 5.96 6.85
CA LEU A 69 -4.74 6.67 8.10
C LEU A 69 -6.13 6.34 8.66
N ILE A 70 -7.17 6.34 7.83
CA ILE A 70 -8.55 6.01 8.24
C ILE A 70 -8.61 4.56 8.78
N ILE A 71 -8.07 3.60 8.01
CA ILE A 71 -8.06 2.19 8.40
C ILE A 71 -7.26 1.99 9.69
N HIS A 72 -6.08 2.62 9.79
CA HIS A 72 -5.23 2.54 10.97
C HIS A 72 -5.92 3.10 12.22
N ALA A 73 -6.51 4.29 12.13
CA ALA A 73 -7.27 4.88 13.23
C ALA A 73 -8.43 3.99 13.66
N ALA A 74 -9.15 3.40 12.70
CA ALA A 74 -10.20 2.43 12.99
C ALA A 74 -9.65 1.16 13.67
N ASN A 75 -8.47 0.67 13.29
CA ASN A 75 -7.83 -0.49 13.93
C ASN A 75 -7.44 -0.21 15.38
N VAL A 76 -6.78 0.92 15.64
CA VAL A 76 -6.40 1.33 16.99
C VAL A 76 -7.65 1.49 17.87
N TRP A 77 -8.73 2.05 17.32
CA TRP A 77 -9.99 2.22 18.05
C TRP A 77 -10.74 0.90 18.29
N LEU A 78 -10.83 0.02 17.30
CA LEU A 78 -11.60 -1.23 17.40
C LEU A 78 -10.92 -2.30 18.25
N SER A 79 -9.59 -2.41 18.19
CA SER A 79 -8.85 -3.53 18.80
C SER A 79 -9.07 -3.68 20.32
N PRO A 80 -9.14 -2.61 21.12
CA PRO A 80 -9.42 -2.69 22.56
C PRO A 80 -10.87 -3.06 22.91
N HIS A 81 -11.81 -2.94 21.95
CA HIS A 81 -13.22 -3.24 22.14
C HIS A 81 -13.55 -4.73 21.92
N PHE A 82 -12.65 -5.50 21.32
CA PHE A 82 -12.81 -6.95 21.22
C PHE A 82 -12.39 -7.64 22.53
N THR A 83 -13.01 -8.79 22.81
CA THR A 83 -12.71 -9.59 24.00
C THR A 83 -11.44 -10.41 23.77
N GLY A 84 -10.39 -10.19 24.59
CA GLY A 84 -9.12 -10.93 24.50
C GLY A 84 -7.89 -10.02 24.45
N ASN A 85 -6.75 -10.58 24.02
CA ASN A 85 -5.50 -9.84 23.88
C ASN A 85 -5.64 -8.79 22.76
N THR A 86 -5.38 -7.53 23.10
CA THR A 86 -5.53 -6.38 22.20
C THR A 86 -4.53 -6.39 21.04
N CYS A 87 -3.28 -6.81 21.27
CA CYS A 87 -2.28 -6.97 20.22
C CYS A 87 -2.68 -8.05 19.21
N THR A 88 -3.25 -9.17 19.68
CA THR A 88 -3.77 -10.23 18.80
C THR A 88 -4.92 -9.71 17.92
N TRP A 89 -5.89 -9.00 18.50
CA TRP A 89 -6.99 -8.42 17.72
C TRP A 89 -6.52 -7.33 16.76
N TYR A 90 -5.51 -6.55 17.13
CA TYR A 90 -4.91 -5.57 16.24
C TYR A 90 -4.31 -6.22 15.01
N ILE A 91 -3.47 -7.26 15.18
CA ILE A 91 -2.85 -7.92 14.03
C ILE A 91 -3.89 -8.63 13.17
N VAL A 92 -4.90 -9.27 13.77
CA VAL A 92 -6.00 -9.90 13.02
C VAL A 92 -6.76 -8.87 12.18
N ASN A 93 -7.12 -7.72 12.76
CA ASN A 93 -7.75 -6.63 12.03
C ASN A 93 -6.87 -6.15 10.87
N PHE A 94 -5.58 -5.89 11.15
CA PHE A 94 -4.62 -5.45 10.14
C PHE A 94 -4.47 -6.46 9.00
N MET A 95 -4.34 -7.75 9.30
CA MET A 95 -4.21 -8.81 8.30
C MET A 95 -5.47 -8.94 7.45
N MET A 96 -6.65 -8.85 8.06
CA MET A 96 -7.94 -8.83 7.34
C MET A 96 -8.06 -7.61 6.41
N ASP A 97 -7.62 -6.44 6.86
CA ASP A 97 -7.62 -5.22 6.03
C ASP A 97 -6.66 -5.37 4.83
N SER A 98 -5.46 -5.94 5.06
CA SER A 98 -4.44 -6.15 4.03
C SER A 98 -4.79 -7.21 2.98
N THR A 99 -5.79 -8.05 3.28
CA THR A 99 -6.23 -9.16 2.41
C THR A 99 -7.62 -8.90 1.85
N LEU A 100 -8.66 -9.13 2.65
CA LEU A 100 -10.06 -8.96 2.26
C LEU A 100 -10.42 -7.49 2.05
N GLY A 101 -9.89 -6.60 2.90
CA GLY A 101 -10.14 -5.16 2.77
C GLY A 101 -9.62 -4.62 1.44
N LEU A 102 -8.38 -4.99 1.09
CA LEU A 102 -7.78 -4.67 -0.20
C LEU A 102 -8.59 -5.23 -1.38
N LEU A 103 -9.12 -6.46 -1.26
CA LEU A 103 -9.97 -7.06 -2.29
C LEU A 103 -11.29 -6.28 -2.47
N ILE A 104 -11.95 -5.88 -1.39
CA ILE A 104 -13.17 -5.07 -1.43
C ILE A 104 -12.89 -3.70 -2.08
N ILE A 105 -11.79 -3.04 -1.68
CA ILE A 105 -11.39 -1.75 -2.26
C ILE A 105 -11.11 -1.90 -3.75
N TRP A 106 -10.37 -2.94 -4.16
CA TRP A 106 -10.11 -3.24 -5.57
C TRP A 106 -11.42 -3.42 -6.35
N ALA A 107 -12.35 -4.25 -5.86
CA ALA A 107 -13.64 -4.48 -6.51
C ALA A 107 -14.46 -3.18 -6.60
N GLY A 108 -14.48 -2.39 -5.54
CA GLY A 108 -15.16 -1.09 -5.49
C GLY A 108 -14.61 -0.08 -6.49
N ILE A 109 -13.28 0.00 -6.63
CA ILE A 109 -12.65 0.87 -7.65
C ILE A 109 -12.98 0.39 -9.06
N ARG A 110 -12.95 -0.92 -9.32
CA ARG A 110 -13.31 -1.47 -10.65
C ARG A 110 -14.76 -1.20 -11.00
N LEU A 111 -15.67 -1.35 -10.04
CA LEU A 111 -17.07 -1.00 -10.20
C LEU A 111 -17.25 0.51 -10.45
N ALA A 112 -16.59 1.36 -9.66
CA ALA A 112 -16.63 2.80 -9.86
C ALA A 112 -16.11 3.21 -11.25
N GLN A 113 -15.00 2.63 -11.72
CA GLN A 113 -14.47 2.86 -13.07
C GLN A 113 -15.40 2.34 -14.18
N TYR A 114 -16.13 1.25 -13.94
CA TYR A 114 -17.14 0.76 -14.86
C TYR A 114 -18.30 1.77 -14.95
N CYS A 115 -18.88 2.17 -13.81
CA CYS A 115 -19.94 3.18 -13.76
C CYS A 115 -19.50 4.52 -14.36
N ALA A 116 -18.29 4.99 -14.05
CA ALA A 116 -17.73 6.22 -14.59
C ALA A 116 -17.73 6.25 -16.12
N ARG A 117 -17.39 5.12 -16.75
CA ARG A 117 -17.37 4.99 -18.21
C ARG A 117 -18.77 4.85 -18.81
N THR A 118 -19.68 4.18 -18.11
CA THR A 118 -21.07 4.00 -18.57
C THR A 118 -21.88 5.30 -18.49
N TYR A 119 -21.64 6.10 -17.45
CA TYR A 119 -22.36 7.36 -17.20
C TYR A 119 -21.58 8.61 -17.61
N ASP A 120 -20.43 8.44 -18.29
CA ASP A 120 -19.55 9.52 -18.76
C ASP A 120 -19.17 10.55 -17.66
N ILE A 121 -18.74 10.05 -16.50
CA ILE A 121 -18.32 10.88 -15.35
C ILE A 121 -16.78 10.85 -15.26
N PRO A 122 -16.06 11.73 -15.96
CA PRO A 122 -14.60 11.68 -16.04
C PRO A 122 -13.91 11.98 -14.69
N LEU A 123 -14.56 12.70 -13.77
CA LEU A 123 -13.96 13.10 -12.48
C LEU A 123 -13.64 11.90 -11.56
N ILE A 124 -14.43 10.83 -11.63
CA ILE A 124 -14.27 9.63 -10.77
C ILE A 124 -13.44 8.53 -11.44
N ASN A 125 -12.94 8.77 -12.66
CA ASN A 125 -12.11 7.81 -13.37
C ASN A 125 -10.70 7.78 -12.76
N PHE A 126 -10.45 6.82 -11.88
CA PHE A 126 -9.18 6.69 -11.17
C PHE A 126 -7.98 6.68 -12.12
N GLY A 127 -7.02 7.56 -11.85
CA GLY A 127 -5.79 7.70 -12.61
C GLY A 127 -5.85 8.73 -13.75
N GLU A 128 -7.04 9.26 -14.07
CA GLU A 128 -7.22 10.40 -14.96
C GLU A 128 -7.52 11.67 -14.15
N TYR A 129 -6.68 12.69 -14.31
CA TYR A 129 -6.83 13.98 -13.62
C TYR A 129 -7.12 15.14 -14.57
N GLY A 130 -7.24 14.88 -15.88
CA GLY A 130 -7.37 15.92 -16.91
C GLY A 130 -6.02 16.51 -17.38
N LYS A 131 -6.10 17.41 -18.36
CA LYS A 131 -4.97 18.18 -18.91
C LYS A 131 -5.36 19.67 -19.00
N PRO A 132 -4.86 20.56 -18.11
CA PRO A 132 -3.96 20.32 -16.98
C PRO A 132 -4.62 19.49 -15.86
N PRO A 133 -3.84 18.89 -14.94
CA PRO A 133 -4.36 18.10 -13.83
C PRO A 133 -5.24 18.97 -12.90
N GLN A 134 -6.50 18.57 -12.73
CA GLN A 134 -7.50 19.29 -11.98
C GLN A 134 -7.56 18.81 -10.52
N CYS A 135 -7.46 19.74 -9.57
CA CYS A 135 -7.62 19.45 -8.14
C CYS A 135 -9.00 18.87 -7.80
N ALA A 136 -10.05 19.27 -8.53
CA ALA A 136 -11.41 18.77 -8.30
C ALA A 136 -11.52 17.26 -8.55
N ALA A 137 -10.94 16.75 -9.64
CA ALA A 137 -10.90 15.32 -9.92
C ALA A 137 -10.13 14.55 -8.83
N TRP A 138 -9.01 15.11 -8.34
CA TRP A 138 -8.27 14.55 -7.21
C TRP A 138 -9.11 14.49 -5.93
N ILE A 139 -9.79 15.58 -5.55
CA ILE A 139 -10.65 15.62 -4.36
C ILE A 139 -11.79 14.60 -4.47
N CYS A 140 -12.48 14.52 -5.60
CA CYS A 140 -13.54 13.53 -5.82
C CYS A 140 -13.02 12.10 -5.69
N GLN A 141 -11.86 11.80 -6.29
CA GLN A 141 -11.23 10.48 -6.16
C GLN A 141 -10.77 10.18 -4.74
N CYS A 142 -10.27 11.19 -4.00
CA CYS A 142 -9.93 11.07 -2.58
C CYS A 142 -11.16 10.72 -1.74
N ILE A 143 -12.26 11.45 -1.92
CA ILE A 143 -13.51 11.23 -1.18
C ILE A 143 -14.04 9.82 -1.49
N LEU A 144 -14.07 9.43 -2.77
CA LEU A 144 -14.51 8.11 -3.18
C LEU A 144 -13.63 7.00 -2.60
N TYR A 145 -12.30 7.18 -2.63
CA TYR A 145 -11.38 6.21 -2.04
C TYR A 145 -11.53 6.11 -0.51
N ALA A 146 -11.68 7.24 0.18
CA ALA A 146 -11.93 7.27 1.62
C ALA A 146 -13.28 6.63 1.99
N ALA A 147 -14.32 6.84 1.18
CA ALA A 147 -15.62 6.21 1.34
C ALA A 147 -15.54 4.69 1.13
N LEU A 148 -14.83 4.23 0.10
CA LEU A 148 -14.58 2.80 -0.14
C LEU A 148 -13.76 2.16 0.98
N ALA A 149 -12.72 2.83 1.47
CA ALA A 149 -11.92 2.35 2.60
C ALA A 149 -12.76 2.23 3.87
N THR A 150 -13.56 3.27 4.18
CA THR A 150 -14.48 3.25 5.33
C THR A 150 -15.51 2.13 5.18
N PHE A 151 -16.12 1.99 4.00
CA PHE A 151 -17.08 0.92 3.72
C PHE A 151 -16.46 -0.48 3.89
N ALA A 152 -15.30 -0.73 3.27
CA ALA A 152 -14.57 -1.99 3.43
C ALA A 152 -14.30 -2.25 4.91
N LYS A 153 -13.87 -1.23 5.67
CA LYS A 153 -13.62 -1.36 7.09
C LYS A 153 -14.88 -1.69 7.89
N SER A 154 -15.99 -1.02 7.60
CA SER A 154 -17.28 -1.30 8.26
C SER A 154 -17.75 -2.73 8.01
N VAL A 155 -17.63 -3.22 6.77
CA VAL A 155 -17.95 -4.61 6.41
C VAL A 155 -17.07 -5.58 7.20
N LEU A 156 -15.75 -5.40 7.20
CA LEU A 156 -14.85 -6.27 7.93
C LEU A 156 -15.07 -6.21 9.45
N ALA A 157 -15.30 -5.01 10.01
CA ALA A 157 -15.59 -4.84 11.42
C ALA A 157 -16.90 -5.53 11.83
N LEU A 158 -17.92 -5.53 10.95
CA LEU A 158 -19.16 -6.27 11.19
C LEU A 158 -18.91 -7.79 11.15
N VAL A 159 -18.16 -8.28 10.16
CA VAL A 159 -17.80 -9.71 10.04
C VAL A 159 -17.04 -10.17 11.29
N LEU A 160 -16.10 -9.37 11.80
CA LEU A 160 -15.33 -9.70 13.00
C LEU A 160 -16.16 -9.68 14.30
N ARG A 161 -17.38 -9.13 14.29
CA ARG A 161 -18.32 -9.21 15.42
C ARG A 161 -19.21 -10.44 15.39
N LEU A 162 -19.21 -11.21 14.28
CA LEU A 162 -20.02 -12.41 14.20
C LEU A 162 -19.47 -13.47 15.16
N PRO A 163 -20.33 -14.14 15.96
CA PRO A 163 -19.89 -15.04 17.02
C PRO A 163 -19.11 -16.24 16.47
N PHE A 164 -19.48 -16.76 15.30
CA PHE A 164 -18.75 -17.82 14.62
C PHE A 164 -17.31 -17.39 14.26
N VAL A 165 -17.14 -16.17 13.75
CA VAL A 165 -15.83 -15.64 13.37
C VAL A 165 -14.96 -15.43 14.61
N VAL A 166 -15.52 -14.85 15.66
CA VAL A 166 -14.82 -14.69 16.95
C VAL A 166 -14.43 -16.04 17.53
N ALA A 167 -15.30 -17.05 17.48
CA ALA A 167 -15.00 -18.39 17.98
C ALA A 167 -13.81 -19.01 17.23
N VAL A 168 -13.77 -18.91 15.90
CA VAL A 168 -12.64 -19.40 15.10
C VAL A 168 -11.37 -18.60 15.38
N LEU A 169 -11.43 -17.26 15.32
CA LEU A 169 -10.24 -16.41 15.43
C LEU A 169 -9.69 -16.32 16.86
N SER A 170 -10.51 -16.51 17.89
CA SER A 170 -10.05 -16.55 19.28
C SER A 170 -9.17 -17.76 19.59
N THR A 171 -9.23 -18.82 18.77
CA THR A 171 -8.28 -19.95 18.85
C THR A 171 -6.89 -19.61 18.31
N LEU A 172 -6.78 -18.58 17.47
CA LEU A 172 -5.51 -18.09 16.94
C LEU A 172 -4.82 -17.21 17.99
N ARG A 173 -4.22 -17.84 19.00
CA ARG A 173 -3.25 -17.16 19.86
C ARG A 173 -1.92 -17.04 19.10
N LEU A 174 -1.47 -15.81 18.84
CA LEU A 174 -0.07 -15.55 18.55
C LEU A 174 0.72 -15.70 19.87
N SER A 175 0.90 -16.94 20.35
CA SER A 175 1.70 -17.23 21.55
C SER A 175 3.06 -17.89 21.26
N PRO A 176 3.99 -17.25 20.52
CA PRO A 176 5.39 -17.63 20.61
C PRO A 176 6.26 -16.62 21.37
N VAL A 177 5.77 -15.40 21.66
CA VAL A 177 6.60 -14.33 22.24
C VAL A 177 6.28 -14.15 23.72
N THR A 178 7.28 -14.34 24.58
CA THR A 178 7.18 -14.26 26.05
C THR A 178 7.34 -12.86 26.61
N ASP A 179 7.86 -11.90 25.81
CA ASP A 179 8.05 -10.51 26.22
C ASP A 179 6.98 -9.60 25.59
N ALA A 180 6.20 -8.93 26.43
CA ALA A 180 5.14 -8.00 26.05
C ALA A 180 5.64 -6.84 25.14
N ARG A 181 6.85 -6.31 25.38
CA ARG A 181 7.40 -5.22 24.57
C ARG A 181 7.81 -5.70 23.18
N LEU A 182 8.28 -6.95 23.09
CA LEU A 182 8.64 -7.58 21.84
C LEU A 182 7.38 -7.96 21.05
N GLU A 183 6.35 -8.52 21.69
CA GLU A 183 5.05 -8.78 21.04
C GLU A 183 4.49 -7.50 20.42
N LEU A 184 4.49 -6.41 21.18
CA LEU A 184 4.02 -5.11 20.72
C LEU A 184 4.85 -4.57 19.53
N ALA A 185 6.18 -4.70 19.56
CA ALA A 185 7.04 -4.30 18.44
C ALA A 185 6.80 -5.17 17.18
N VAL A 186 6.61 -6.48 17.34
CA VAL A 186 6.33 -7.39 16.23
C VAL A 186 5.00 -7.02 15.56
N VAL A 187 3.96 -6.78 16.36
CA VAL A 187 2.60 -6.50 15.89
C VAL A 187 2.44 -5.09 15.32
N LEU A 188 3.13 -4.09 15.87
CA LEU A 188 2.97 -2.69 15.44
C LEU A 188 4.03 -2.20 14.46
N LEU A 189 5.21 -2.85 14.40
CA LEU A 189 6.30 -2.41 13.52
C LEU A 189 6.68 -3.50 12.52
N ILE A 190 7.13 -4.66 12.99
CA ILE A 190 7.81 -5.63 12.12
C ILE A 190 6.85 -6.19 11.07
N ILE A 191 5.73 -6.80 11.47
CA ILE A 191 4.78 -7.39 10.52
C ILE A 191 4.15 -6.31 9.64
N PRO A 192 3.64 -5.18 10.19
CA PRO A 192 3.07 -4.14 9.37
C PRO A 192 4.06 -3.51 8.39
N PHE A 193 5.35 -3.43 8.71
CA PHE A 193 6.36 -2.90 7.78
C PHE A 193 6.40 -3.68 6.47
N PHE A 194 6.56 -5.00 6.53
CA PHE A 194 6.62 -5.83 5.32
C PHE A 194 5.29 -5.87 4.58
N VAL A 195 4.17 -6.00 5.32
CA VAL A 195 2.85 -6.06 4.70
C VAL A 195 2.47 -4.71 4.07
N ASN A 196 2.81 -3.58 4.68
CA ASN A 196 2.55 -2.25 4.10
C ASN A 196 3.33 -2.05 2.79
N ILE A 197 4.57 -2.55 2.68
CA ILE A 197 5.30 -2.54 1.41
C ILE A 197 4.49 -3.26 0.31
N LEU A 198 3.94 -4.43 0.63
CA LEU A 198 3.09 -5.19 -0.29
C LEU A 198 1.78 -4.45 -0.62
N ILE A 199 1.09 -3.92 0.38
CA ILE A 199 -0.17 -3.16 0.20
C ILE A 199 0.08 -1.97 -0.72
N PHE A 200 1.11 -1.16 -0.46
CA PHE A 200 1.43 -0.01 -1.30
C PHE A 200 1.81 -0.43 -2.72
N TRP A 201 2.51 -1.55 -2.88
CA TRP A 201 2.82 -2.05 -4.20
C TRP A 201 1.56 -2.49 -4.97
N VAL A 202 0.67 -3.27 -4.35
CA VAL A 202 -0.59 -3.72 -4.96
C VAL A 202 -1.53 -2.55 -5.23
N THR A 203 -1.66 -1.64 -4.27
CA THR A 203 -2.55 -0.47 -4.34
C THR A 203 -2.16 0.48 -5.45
N ASP A 204 -0.86 0.76 -5.56
CA ASP A 204 -0.32 1.54 -6.65
C ASP A 204 -0.56 0.87 -8.02
N ASN A 205 -0.48 -0.46 -8.13
CA ASN A 205 -0.71 -1.16 -9.39
C ASN A 205 -2.14 -1.00 -9.93
N PHE A 206 -3.18 -1.03 -9.08
CA PHE A 206 -4.56 -0.84 -9.56
C PHE A 206 -5.00 0.63 -9.64
N LEU A 207 -4.38 1.54 -8.87
CA LEU A 207 -4.58 2.98 -8.99
C LEU A 207 -3.88 3.56 -10.22
N MET A 208 -2.77 2.95 -10.66
CA MET A 208 -2.04 3.41 -11.83
C MET A 208 -2.89 3.31 -13.08
N TYR A 209 -3.09 4.46 -13.72
CA TYR A 209 -3.66 4.52 -15.06
C TYR A 209 -2.79 3.72 -16.03
N HIS A 210 -3.37 2.67 -16.61
CA HIS A 210 -2.80 1.96 -17.73
C HIS A 210 -3.60 2.29 -18.99
N PRO A 211 -3.17 3.26 -19.81
CA PRO A 211 -3.82 3.55 -21.07
C PRO A 211 -3.76 2.29 -21.96
N ARG A 212 -4.91 1.81 -22.43
CA ARG A 212 -4.97 0.71 -23.40
C ARG A 212 -4.10 1.09 -24.60
N GLY A 213 -3.08 0.27 -24.89
CA GLY A 213 -2.15 0.46 -26.02
C GLY A 213 -0.80 1.13 -25.69
N VAL A 214 -0.61 1.71 -24.49
CA VAL A 214 0.68 2.30 -24.11
C VAL A 214 1.72 1.25 -23.76
N SER A 215 1.34 0.09 -23.21
CA SER A 215 2.26 -1.04 -23.03
C SER A 215 2.84 -1.51 -24.37
N SER A 216 2.01 -1.54 -25.43
CA SER A 216 2.45 -1.86 -26.79
C SER A 216 3.37 -0.78 -27.36
N LYS A 217 3.00 0.51 -27.27
CA LYS A 217 3.85 1.63 -27.74
C LYS A 217 5.17 1.76 -26.96
N ILE A 218 5.19 1.48 -25.65
CA ILE A 218 6.41 1.45 -24.83
C ILE A 218 7.30 0.28 -25.24
N LYS A 219 6.75 -0.93 -25.41
CA LYS A 219 7.51 -2.07 -25.96
C LYS A 219 8.13 -1.72 -27.32
N THR A 220 7.38 -1.08 -28.21
CA THR A 220 7.88 -0.66 -29.52
C THR A 220 8.96 0.41 -29.42
N LYS A 221 8.81 1.41 -28.54
CA LYS A 221 9.78 2.49 -28.35
C LYS A 221 11.09 2.00 -27.71
N VAL A 222 11.00 1.09 -26.73
CA VAL A 222 12.17 0.44 -26.11
C VAL A 222 12.89 -0.44 -27.13
N ARG A 223 12.15 -1.24 -27.92
CA ARG A 223 12.71 -2.05 -29.02
C ARG A 223 13.38 -1.19 -30.09
N TYR A 224 12.82 -0.04 -30.45
CA TYR A 224 13.45 0.88 -31.40
C TYR A 224 14.74 1.50 -30.83
N GLN A 225 14.75 1.86 -29.54
CA GLN A 225 15.94 2.41 -28.89
C GLN A 225 17.06 1.37 -28.73
N SER A 226 16.75 0.10 -28.48
CA SER A 226 17.77 -0.97 -28.42
C SER A 226 18.37 -1.22 -29.80
N ILE A 227 17.55 -1.31 -30.85
CA ILE A 227 18.02 -1.49 -32.24
C ILE A 227 18.88 -0.30 -32.69
N LYS A 228 18.48 0.93 -32.36
CA LYS A 228 19.29 2.12 -32.68
C LYS A 228 20.65 2.10 -31.98
N LYS A 229 20.72 1.58 -30.75
CA LYS A 229 21.96 1.49 -29.98
C LYS A 229 22.89 0.40 -30.52
N GLU A 230 22.35 -0.74 -30.96
CA GLU A 230 23.11 -1.78 -31.66
C GLU A 230 23.67 -1.26 -32.99
N LYS A 231 22.84 -0.56 -33.77
CA LYS A 231 23.26 -0.01 -35.07
C LYS A 231 24.33 1.10 -34.95
N SER A 232 24.18 1.96 -33.94
CA SER A 232 25.22 2.97 -33.64
C SER A 232 26.53 2.34 -33.19
N GLY A 233 26.50 1.20 -32.51
CA GLY A 233 27.71 0.47 -32.11
C GLY A 233 28.37 -0.25 -33.29
N SER A 234 27.59 -0.82 -34.21
CA SER A 234 28.14 -1.46 -35.41
C SER A 234 28.77 -0.45 -36.37
N ASP A 235 28.13 0.70 -36.57
CA ASP A 235 28.64 1.74 -37.49
C ASP A 235 29.96 2.38 -36.97
N GLU A 236 30.13 2.48 -35.63
CA GLU A 236 31.37 2.97 -35.01
C GLU A 236 32.51 1.92 -35.07
N GLU A 237 32.19 0.63 -34.92
CA GLU A 237 33.17 -0.46 -35.05
C GLU A 237 33.65 -0.65 -36.50
N GLU A 238 32.75 -0.52 -37.48
CA GLU A 238 33.06 -0.65 -38.91
C GLU A 238 33.93 0.53 -39.39
N HIS A 239 33.63 1.75 -38.95
CA HIS A 239 34.46 2.92 -39.27
C HIS A 239 35.86 2.83 -38.62
N SER A 240 35.98 2.30 -37.41
CA SER A 240 37.27 2.08 -36.75
C SER A 240 38.10 0.97 -37.41
N ALA A 241 37.47 -0.05 -37.97
CA ALA A 241 38.14 -1.14 -38.69
C ALA A 241 38.73 -0.66 -40.03
N ASP A 242 37.99 0.15 -40.78
CA ASP A 242 38.46 0.73 -42.05
C ASP A 242 39.65 1.69 -41.83
N GLU A 243 39.62 2.51 -40.78
CA GLU A 243 40.72 3.42 -40.45
C GLU A 243 41.99 2.65 -40.04
N ARG A 244 41.85 1.50 -39.35
CA ARG A 244 42.97 0.60 -39.03
C ARG A 244 43.54 -0.11 -40.26
N LEU A 245 42.70 -0.51 -41.23
CA LEU A 245 43.15 -1.13 -42.48
C LEU A 245 43.88 -0.12 -43.38
N LEU A 246 43.43 1.14 -43.42
CA LEU A 246 44.09 2.20 -44.17
C LEU A 246 45.42 2.63 -43.54
N GLY A 247 45.53 2.61 -42.21
CA GLY A 247 46.78 2.92 -41.49
C GLY A 247 47.84 1.80 -41.51
N ALA A 248 47.45 0.56 -41.82
CA ALA A 248 48.37 -0.59 -41.89
C ALA A 248 49.03 -0.79 -43.27
N ASN A 249 48.59 -0.04 -44.30
CA ASN A 249 49.10 -0.09 -45.68
C ASN A 249 50.13 1.02 -45.99
N VAL A 250 50.73 1.64 -44.98
CA VAL A 250 51.84 2.61 -45.08
C VAL A 250 53.07 2.02 -44.40
#